data_AF-A0A845GJ76-F1
#
_entry.id   AF-A0A845GJ76-F1
#
_cell.length_a   1.000
_cell.length_b   1.000
_cell.length_c   1.000
_cell.angle_alpha   90.00
_cell.angle_beta   90.00
_cell.angle_gamma   90.00
#
_symmetry.space_group_name_H-M   'P 1'
#
loop_
_entity.id
_entity.type
_entity.pdbx_description
1 polymer ?
#
loop_
_entity_poly.entity_id
_entity_poly.type
_entity_poly.pdbx_seq_one_letter_code
_entity_poly.pdbx_strand_id
1 'polypeptide(L)' 'MSQWPATKAKLFFSALLLKVGWTLKRQSGSHRVLMRAGWPDFVFAFHDSEELGARILSRIAKHTGLTPHDL' A
#
# COMPACT_ATOMS: atom_id res chain seq x y z
N MET A 1 -19.76 -2.64 4.48
CA MET A 1 -19.29 -1.33 4.01
C MET A 1 -17.80 -1.24 4.29
N SER A 2 -16.98 -1.08 3.26
CA SER A 2 -15.52 -1.10 3.37
C SER A 2 -15.05 0.17 4.09
N GLN A 3 -14.82 0.09 5.40
CA GLN A 3 -14.43 1.20 6.29
C GLN A 3 -12.99 1.69 6.05
N TRP A 4 -12.57 1.88 4.80
CA TRP A 4 -11.27 2.47 4.51
C TRP A 4 -11.39 4.00 4.57
N PRO A 5 -10.76 4.69 5.52
CA PRO A 5 -10.71 6.14 5.50
C PRO A 5 -9.90 6.59 4.28
N ALA A 6 -10.31 7.69 3.65
CA ALA A 6 -9.49 8.33 2.61
C ALA A 6 -8.15 8.71 3.24
N THR A 7 -7.06 8.15 2.69
CA THR A 7 -5.74 8.21 3.32
C THR A 7 -4.69 8.55 2.27
N LYS A 8 -3.70 9.36 2.66
CA LYS A 8 -2.57 9.69 1.77
C LYS A 8 -1.79 8.41 1.41
N ALA A 9 -1.38 8.32 0.15
CA ALA A 9 -0.61 7.20 -0.38
C ALA A 9 0.67 6.95 0.44
N LYS A 10 1.32 8.01 0.93
CA LYS A 10 2.49 7.94 1.82
C LYS A 10 2.20 7.19 3.12
N LEU A 11 1.05 7.44 3.75
CA LEU A 11 0.67 6.79 5.01
C LEU A 11 0.39 5.30 4.78
N PHE A 12 -0.38 5.00 3.72
CA PHE A 12 -0.65 3.61 3.33
C PHE A 12 0.64 2.84 3.01
N PHE A 13 1.56 3.45 2.27
CA PHE A 13 2.87 2.87 1.99
C PHE A 13 3.68 2.62 3.26
N SER A 14 3.68 3.58 4.20
CA SER A 14 4.37 3.44 5.48
C SER A 14 3.78 2.31 6.32
N ALA A 15 2.46 2.17 6.35
CA ALA A 15 1.77 1.07 7.02
C ALA A 15 2.12 -0.29 6.38
N LEU A 16 2.19 -0.38 5.04
CA LEU A 16 2.62 -1.59 4.36
C LEU A 16 4.04 -2.03 4.76
N LEU A 17 4.96 -1.08 4.85
CA LEU A 17 6.34 -1.38 5.24
C LEU A 17 6.45 -1.76 6.73
N LEU A 18 5.82 -0.98 7.62
CA LEU A 18 6.01 -1.11 9.06
C LEU A 18 5.12 -2.18 9.71
N LYS A 19 3.89 -2.39 9.23
CA LYS A 19 2.92 -3.31 9.85
C LYS A 19 2.92 -4.69 9.21
N VAL A 20 2.95 -4.71 7.88
CA VAL A 20 2.80 -5.95 7.12
C VAL A 20 4.15 -6.58 6.78
N GLY A 21 5.23 -5.80 6.79
CA GLY A 21 6.59 -6.25 6.49
C GLY A 21 6.87 -6.33 4.99
N TRP A 22 6.25 -5.46 4.20
CA TRP A 22 6.68 -5.25 2.81
C TRP A 22 8.03 -4.54 2.79
N THR A 23 8.83 -4.82 1.77
CA THR A 23 10.14 -4.19 1.57
C THR A 23 10.23 -3.62 0.17
N LEU A 24 10.92 -2.49 0.01
CA LEU A 24 11.12 -1.88 -1.31
C LEU A 24 12.17 -2.69 -2.08
N LYS A 25 11.76 -3.35 -3.16
CA LYS A 25 12.65 -4.09 -4.07
C LYS A 25 13.35 -3.16 -5.06
N ARG A 26 12.58 -2.24 -5.65
CA ARG A 26 13.08 -1.22 -6.59
C ARG A 26 12.15 -0.02 -6.63
N GLN A 27 12.68 1.14 -6.97
CA GLN A 27 11.90 2.34 -7.24
C GLN A 27 12.37 2.97 -8.54
N SER A 28 11.42 3.34 -9.41
CA SER A 28 11.67 4.07 -10.65
C SER A 28 10.67 5.23 -10.74
N GLY A 29 11.14 6.45 -10.47
CA GLY A 29 10.27 7.62 -10.37
C GLY A 29 9.18 7.44 -9.31
N SER A 30 7.92 7.59 -9.70
CA SER A 30 6.74 7.39 -8.85
C SER A 30 6.34 5.92 -8.65
N HIS A 31 6.94 4.99 -9.39
CA HIS A 31 6.62 3.57 -9.31
C HIS A 31 7.56 2.87 -8.33
N ARG A 32 7.00 2.33 -7.24
CA ARG A 32 7.71 1.57 -6.22
C ARG A 32 7.29 0.11 -6.32
N VAL A 33 8.24 -0.81 -6.48
CA VAL A 33 7.98 -2.24 -6.43
C VAL A 33 8.32 -2.74 -5.05
N LEU A 34 7.32 -3.30 -4.39
CA LEU A 34 7.39 -3.91 -3.08
C LEU A 34 7.51 -5.42 -3.23
N MET A 35 8.31 -6.04 -2.37
CA MET A 35 8.42 -7.48 -2.23
C MET A 35 8.18 -7.89 -0.79
N ARG A 36 7.61 -9.07 -0.61
CA ARG A 36 7.43 -9.70 0.69
C ARG A 36 7.62 -11.20 0.53
N ALA A 37 8.33 -11.82 1.47
CA ALA A 37 8.56 -13.26 1.43
C ALA A 37 7.23 -14.02 1.41
N GLY A 38 7.04 -14.91 0.43
CA GLY A 38 5.80 -15.67 0.25
C GLY A 38 4.66 -14.92 -0.43
N TRP A 39 4.87 -13.67 -0.87
CA TRP A 39 3.89 -12.89 -1.63
C TRP A 39 4.46 -12.49 -3.01
N PRO A 40 3.61 -12.32 -4.03
CA PRO A 40 4.04 -11.79 -5.31
C PRO A 40 4.51 -10.33 -5.18
N ASP A 41 5.44 -9.92 -6.04
CA ASP A 41 5.88 -8.54 -6.13
C ASP A 41 4.68 -7.62 -6.39
N PHE A 42 4.54 -6.55 -5.60
CA PHE A 42 3.45 -5.60 -5.70
C PHE A 42 3.96 -4.25 -6.20
N VAL A 43 3.35 -3.72 -7.26
CA VAL A 43 3.74 -2.42 -7.82
C VAL A 43 2.82 -1.34 -7.25
N PHE A 44 3.40 -0.45 -6.46
CA PHE A 44 2.77 0.75 -5.91
C PHE A 44 3.15 1.97 -6.76
N ALA A 45 2.23 2.41 -7.61
CA ALA A 45 2.44 3.49 -8.58
C ALA A 45 1.69 4.78 -8.20
N PHE A 46 1.78 5.18 -6.94
CA PHE A 46 1.11 6.39 -6.43
C PHE A 46 2.13 7.37 -5.87
N HIS A 47 1.87 8.66 -6.07
CA HIS A 47 2.68 9.71 -5.47
C HIS A 47 2.35 9.88 -4.00
N ASP A 48 3.35 10.21 -3.17
CA ASP A 48 3.19 10.38 -1.72
C ASP A 48 2.14 11.44 -1.33
N SER A 49 1.87 12.42 -2.21
CA SER A 49 0.88 13.48 -2.04
C SER A 49 -0.53 13.10 -2.48
N GLU A 50 -0.71 11.98 -3.19
CA GLU A 50 -2.04 11.54 -3.64
C GLU A 50 -2.86 10.98 -2.48
N GLU A 51 -4.16 11.25 -2.52
CA GLU A 51 -5.12 10.69 -1.59
C GLU A 51 -5.81 9.48 -2.22
N LEU A 52 -5.72 8.34 -1.54
CA LEU A 52 -6.32 7.09 -2.00
C LEU A 52 -7.70 6.95 -1.38
N GLY A 53 -8.72 6.88 -2.24
CA GLY A 53 -10.09 6.64 -1.81
C GLY A 53 -10.32 5.21 -1.31
N ALA A 54 -11.38 5.03 -0.52
CA ALA A 54 -11.73 3.76 0.12
C ALA A 54 -11.78 2.55 -0.84
N ARG A 55 -12.22 2.76 -2.08
CA ARG A 55 -12.37 1.70 -3.08
C ARG A 55 -11.04 1.17 -3.59
N ILE A 56 -10.05 2.03 -3.80
CA ILE A 56 -8.72 1.61 -4.28
C ILE A 56 -7.92 0.99 -3.14
N LEU A 57 -8.01 1.58 -1.94
CA LEU A 57 -7.42 1.03 -0.72
C LEU A 57 -7.92 -0.39 -0.46
N SER A 58 -9.24 -0.62 -0.52
CA SER A 58 -9.81 -1.95 -0.33
C SER A 58 -9.36 -2.97 -1.38
N ARG A 59 -8.97 -2.55 -2.59
CA ARG A 59 -8.41 -3.44 -3.61
C ARG A 59 -6.95 -3.76 -3.29
N ILE A 60 -6.14 -2.73 -3.03
CA ILE A 60 -4.71 -2.91 -2.74
C ILE A 60 -4.54 -3.76 -1.47
N ALA A 61 -5.32 -3.48 -0.43
CA ALA A 61 -5.35 -4.24 0.82
C ALA A 61 -5.57 -5.75 0.64
N LYS A 62 -6.40 -6.16 -0.32
CA LYS A 62 -6.61 -7.60 -0.61
C LYS A 62 -5.37 -8.26 -1.20
N HIS A 63 -4.55 -7.51 -1.93
CA HIS A 63 -3.30 -8.00 -2.52
C HIS A 63 -2.11 -7.88 -1.57
N THR A 64 -2.14 -6.92 -0.65
CA THR A 64 -1.03 -6.67 0.27
C THR A 64 -1.24 -7.30 1.64
N GLY A 65 -2.47 -7.64 2.01
CA GLY A 65 -2.86 -8.14 3.32
C GLY A 65 -2.99 -7.05 4.39
N LEU A 66 -2.99 -5.77 4.02
CA LEU A 66 -3.17 -4.67 4.97
C LEU A 66 -4.63 -4.57 5.40
N THR A 67 -4.89 -4.24 6.66
CA THR A 67 -6.26 -4.03 7.16
C THR A 67 -6.50 -2.55 7.45
N PRO A 68 -7.76 -2.06 7.47
CA PRO A 68 -8.05 -0.69 7.86
C PRO A 68 -7.60 -0.35 9.29
N HIS A 69 -7.38 -1.35 10.13
CA HIS A 69 -6.93 -1.19 11.52
C HIS A 69 -5.42 -0.90 11.63
N ASP A 70 -4.68 -1.10 10.54
CA ASP A 70 -3.24 -0.82 10.45
C ASP A 70 -2.92 0.61 9.98
N LEU A 71 -3.94 1.35 9.53
CA LEU A 71 -3.85 2.72 9.02
C LEU A 71 -3.98 3.77 10.12
#